data_AF-A0A2J9E4Q8-F1
#
_entry.id   AF-A0A2J9E4Q8-F1
#
_cell.length_a   1.000
_cell.length_b   1.000
_cell.length_c   1.000
_cell.angle_alpha   90.00
_cell.angle_beta   90.00
_cell.angle_gamma   90.00
#
_symmetry.space_group_name_H-M   'P 1'
#
loop_
_entity.id
_entity.type
_entity.pdbx_description
1 polymer ?
#
loop_
_entity_poly.entity_id
_entity_poly.type
_entity_poly.pdbx_seq_one_letter_code
_entity_poly.pdbx_strand_id
1 'polypeptide(L)'
;MRKHRALLAAALLLPALAQAEEATVKEVHDTPQVRGSIIANLLEKHDNPFVLYPYESNYLLYTYTSDINKEAISSYNWADNARKDEVKFQLSLAFPLWRGILGDNSVLAASYTQRSWWQLSNRGESSPFRETNYEPQIFLGWATDYDFAGWTLRDVEVGFNHQSNGRSDPTSRSWNRVYARLMAQNGNFLAEVKPWYRIPDSEDDNPDITKYMGYYRLKLGYVAGENIFSVEGNYNWNTGFGGATLGWSYPISEHVRFYTQVFSGYGESLIDYNHRQTRLGVGVMLNDLF
;
A
#
# COMPACT_ATOMS: atom_id res chain seq x y z
N MET A 1 -13.28 17.44 9.83
CA MET A 1 -13.96 16.85 8.64
C MET A 1 -13.91 17.72 7.37
N ARG A 2 -14.31 19.00 7.39
CA ARG A 2 -14.36 19.87 6.19
C ARG A 2 -13.03 19.99 5.42
N LYS A 3 -11.89 20.15 6.11
CA LYS A 3 -10.56 20.32 5.47
C LYS A 3 -10.07 19.08 4.71
N HIS A 4 -10.25 17.88 5.26
CA HIS A 4 -9.82 16.63 4.59
C HIS A 4 -10.65 16.31 3.35
N ARG A 5 -11.95 16.62 3.38
CA ARG A 5 -12.83 16.50 2.20
C ARG A 5 -12.39 17.43 1.07
N ALA A 6 -11.90 18.63 1.38
CA ALA A 6 -11.38 19.56 0.39
C ALA A 6 -10.08 19.07 -0.27
N LEU A 7 -9.15 18.49 0.51
CA LEU A 7 -7.91 17.91 -0.02
C LEU A 7 -8.17 16.70 -0.92
N LEU A 8 -9.06 15.79 -0.52
CA LEU A 8 -9.44 14.66 -1.37
C LEU A 8 -10.18 15.13 -2.62
N ALA A 9 -11.10 16.10 -2.51
CA ALA A 9 -11.78 16.66 -3.67
C ALA A 9 -10.78 17.29 -4.66
N ALA A 10 -9.78 18.02 -4.16
CA ALA A 10 -8.71 18.55 -4.99
C ALA A 10 -7.89 17.43 -5.67
N ALA A 11 -7.53 16.37 -4.93
CA ALA A 11 -6.82 15.23 -5.50
C ALA A 11 -7.64 14.48 -6.56
N LEU A 12 -8.95 14.35 -6.37
CA LEU A 12 -9.88 13.75 -7.33
C LEU A 12 -10.14 14.64 -8.56
N LEU A 13 -9.76 15.93 -8.52
CA LEU A 13 -9.84 16.83 -9.68
C LEU A 13 -8.56 16.82 -10.54
N LEU A 14 -7.43 16.30 -10.03
CA LEU A 14 -6.19 16.16 -10.80
C LEU A 14 -6.34 15.33 -12.09
N PRO A 15 -7.18 14.27 -12.16
CA PRO A 15 -7.47 13.58 -13.41
C PRO A 15 -8.01 14.49 -14.53
N ALA A 16 -8.81 15.50 -14.18
CA ALA A 16 -9.33 16.43 -15.18
C ALA A 16 -8.22 17.34 -15.74
N LEU A 17 -7.22 17.66 -14.91
CA LEU A 17 -6.02 18.39 -15.34
C LEU A 17 -5.11 17.48 -16.19
N ALA A 18 -4.92 16.22 -15.77
CA ALA A 18 -4.24 15.16 -16.54
C ALA A 18 -4.75 15.07 -17.97
N GLN A 19 -6.06 14.92 -18.12
CA GLN A 19 -6.72 14.86 -19.43
C GLN A 19 -6.61 16.16 -20.24
N ALA A 20 -6.68 17.32 -19.58
CA ALA A 20 -6.62 18.61 -20.26
C ALA A 20 -5.22 18.91 -20.83
N GLU A 21 -4.15 18.49 -20.17
CA GLU A 21 -2.78 18.65 -20.66
C GLU A 21 -2.43 17.62 -21.74
N GLU A 22 -2.91 16.38 -21.63
CA GLU A 22 -2.72 15.39 -22.70
C GLU A 22 -3.36 15.84 -24.02
N ALA A 23 -4.48 16.58 -23.96
CA ALA A 23 -5.07 17.19 -25.15
C ALA A 23 -4.16 18.26 -25.82
N THR A 24 -3.12 18.76 -25.14
CA THR A 24 -2.17 19.75 -25.67
C THR A 24 -0.79 19.16 -25.99
N VAL A 25 -0.42 18.02 -25.41
CA VAL A 25 0.87 17.34 -25.62
C VAL A 25 0.73 16.24 -26.66
N LYS A 26 1.40 16.38 -27.81
CA LYS A 26 1.22 15.49 -28.97
C LYS A 26 2.02 14.18 -28.95
N GLU A 27 3.02 14.03 -28.10
CA GLU A 27 3.82 12.80 -28.00
C GLU A 27 4.33 12.61 -26.55
N VAL A 28 3.81 11.61 -25.85
CA VAL A 28 4.31 11.15 -24.52
C VAL A 28 5.11 9.84 -24.68
N HIS A 29 5.60 9.55 -25.89
CA HIS A 29 6.01 8.19 -26.26
C HIS A 29 7.47 7.80 -25.96
N ASP A 30 8.29 8.69 -25.39
CA ASP A 30 9.74 8.43 -25.26
C ASP A 30 10.31 8.54 -23.83
N THR A 31 9.47 8.59 -22.79
CA THR A 31 10.00 8.72 -21.43
C THR A 31 10.59 7.38 -20.95
N PRO A 32 11.88 7.31 -20.58
CA PRO A 32 12.50 6.07 -20.11
C PRO A 32 11.81 5.50 -18.86
N GLN A 33 12.01 4.21 -18.59
CA GLN A 33 11.55 3.53 -17.37
C GLN A 33 11.71 4.41 -16.13
N VAL A 34 10.59 4.98 -15.67
CA VAL A 34 10.56 5.83 -14.48
C VAL A 34 10.51 4.91 -13.28
N ARG A 35 11.68 4.69 -12.66
CA ARG A 35 11.82 3.88 -11.44
C ARG A 35 10.73 4.27 -10.43
N GLY A 36 9.98 3.31 -9.91
CA GLY A 36 8.91 3.49 -8.93
C GLY A 36 7.57 3.96 -9.48
N SER A 37 7.48 4.37 -10.76
CA SER A 37 6.19 4.69 -11.38
C SER A 37 5.40 3.41 -11.67
N ILE A 38 4.32 3.22 -10.93
CA ILE A 38 3.43 2.08 -11.11
C ILE A 38 2.67 2.22 -12.43
N ILE A 39 2.20 3.44 -12.73
CA ILE A 39 1.37 3.64 -13.93
C ILE A 39 2.20 3.54 -15.21
N ALA A 40 3.39 4.15 -15.26
CA ALA A 40 4.27 4.01 -16.42
C ALA A 40 4.62 2.54 -16.66
N ASN A 41 4.96 1.78 -15.60
CA ASN A 41 5.22 0.34 -15.70
C ASN A 41 4.00 -0.44 -16.23
N LEU A 42 2.78 -0.09 -15.83
CA LEU A 42 1.57 -0.73 -16.35
C LEU A 42 1.30 -0.44 -17.82
N LEU A 43 1.77 0.70 -18.34
CA LEU A 43 1.65 1.05 -19.76
C LEU A 43 2.64 0.28 -20.63
N GLU A 44 3.77 -0.18 -20.06
CA GLU A 44 4.71 -1.06 -20.77
C GLU A 44 4.01 -2.35 -21.19
N LYS A 45 4.30 -2.78 -22.42
CA LYS A 45 3.76 -4.01 -23.00
C LYS A 45 4.83 -5.11 -22.91
N HIS A 46 4.44 -6.24 -22.35
CA HIS A 46 5.26 -7.45 -22.37
C HIS A 46 4.60 -8.49 -23.29
N ASP A 47 5.41 -9.17 -24.11
CA ASP A 47 4.93 -10.19 -25.05
C ASP A 47 4.43 -11.45 -24.34
N ASN A 48 4.93 -11.73 -23.14
CA ASN A 48 4.53 -12.87 -22.35
C ASN A 48 3.35 -12.49 -21.42
N PRO A 49 2.14 -13.05 -21.62
CA PRO A 49 0.95 -12.72 -20.84
C PRO A 49 1.01 -13.19 -19.38
N PHE A 50 1.99 -14.02 -19.01
CA PHE A 50 2.21 -14.45 -17.62
C PHE A 50 3.13 -13.52 -16.83
N VAL A 51 3.70 -12.49 -17.48
CA VAL A 51 4.44 -11.45 -16.76
C VAL A 51 3.44 -10.60 -16.00
N LEU A 52 3.56 -10.59 -14.68
CA LEU A 52 2.72 -9.81 -13.77
C LEU A 52 3.47 -8.55 -13.35
N TYR A 53 2.73 -7.45 -13.20
CA TYR A 53 3.29 -6.17 -12.79
C TYR A 53 3.23 -6.05 -11.26
N PRO A 54 4.30 -5.61 -10.58
CA PRO A 54 4.21 -5.26 -9.17
C PRO A 54 3.35 -3.99 -8.98
N TYR A 55 2.69 -3.88 -7.82
CA TYR A 55 1.95 -2.67 -7.42
C TYR A 55 2.57 -2.08 -6.14
N GLU A 56 2.35 -2.70 -4.99
CA GLU A 56 3.13 -2.46 -3.76
C GLU A 56 4.38 -3.36 -3.74
N SER A 57 5.21 -3.23 -2.70
CA SER A 57 6.37 -4.10 -2.49
C SER A 57 5.98 -5.56 -2.25
N ASN A 58 6.80 -6.48 -2.76
CA ASN A 58 6.67 -7.92 -2.51
C ASN A 58 7.79 -8.38 -1.57
N TYR A 59 7.45 -8.93 -0.40
CA TYR A 59 8.44 -9.31 0.60
C TYR A 59 8.01 -10.48 1.49
N LEU A 60 8.99 -11.11 2.13
CA LEU A 60 8.82 -12.12 3.17
C LEU A 60 9.82 -11.88 4.30
N LEU A 61 9.32 -11.75 5.53
CA LEU A 61 10.09 -11.40 6.71
C LEU A 61 9.81 -12.38 7.84
N TYR A 62 10.83 -12.70 8.62
CA TYR A 62 10.65 -13.20 9.98
C TYR A 62 10.57 -12.01 10.93
N THR A 63 9.57 -11.96 11.79
CA THR A 63 9.26 -10.78 12.60
C THR A 63 9.07 -11.11 14.07
N TYR A 64 9.24 -10.12 14.92
CA TYR A 64 8.91 -10.16 16.34
C TYR A 64 8.15 -8.89 16.72
N THR A 65 6.96 -9.04 17.32
CA THR A 65 6.16 -7.93 17.83
C THR A 65 6.36 -7.73 19.33
N SER A 66 6.32 -6.47 19.78
CA SER A 66 6.36 -6.11 21.19
C SER A 66 5.17 -6.72 21.96
N ASP A 67 4.00 -6.75 21.32
CA ASP A 67 2.77 -7.21 21.94
C ASP A 67 1.82 -7.83 20.91
N ILE A 68 1.35 -9.05 21.20
CA ILE A 68 0.47 -9.82 20.32
C ILE A 68 -0.97 -9.66 20.81
N ASN A 69 -1.87 -9.22 19.93
CA ASN A 69 -3.25 -8.88 20.28
C ASN A 69 -4.12 -10.13 20.49
N LYS A 70 -3.97 -10.80 21.63
CA LYS A 70 -4.75 -12.01 21.96
C LYS A 70 -6.23 -11.70 22.18
N GLU A 71 -6.55 -10.49 22.66
CA GLU A 71 -7.92 -10.07 22.95
C GLU A 71 -8.80 -10.10 21.69
N ALA A 72 -8.33 -9.48 20.60
CA ALA A 72 -9.08 -9.43 19.34
C ALA A 72 -9.24 -10.80 18.67
N ILE A 73 -8.35 -11.77 18.96
CA ILE A 73 -8.40 -13.13 18.41
C ILE A 73 -8.86 -14.18 19.42
N SER A 74 -9.43 -13.77 20.55
CA SER A 74 -9.80 -14.65 21.67
C SER A 74 -10.77 -15.78 21.31
N SER A 75 -11.51 -15.64 20.20
CA SER A 75 -12.37 -16.71 19.67
C SER A 75 -11.60 -17.87 19.01
N TYR A 76 -10.31 -17.70 18.71
CA TYR A 76 -9.47 -18.76 18.15
C TYR A 76 -9.05 -19.71 19.27
N ASN A 77 -9.22 -21.01 19.06
CA ASN A 77 -8.88 -22.04 20.04
C ASN A 77 -7.39 -22.06 20.46
N TRP A 78 -6.51 -21.41 19.68
CA TRP A 78 -5.07 -21.31 19.91
C TRP A 78 -4.62 -19.92 20.43
N ALA A 79 -5.54 -18.97 20.63
CA ALA A 79 -5.23 -17.56 20.94
C ALA A 79 -4.32 -17.39 22.18
N ASP A 80 -4.59 -18.15 23.24
CA ASP A 80 -3.81 -18.12 24.48
C ASP A 80 -2.35 -18.54 24.27
N ASN A 81 -2.11 -19.38 23.27
CA ASN A 81 -0.79 -19.88 22.88
C ASN A 81 -0.17 -19.08 21.72
N ALA A 82 -0.78 -17.96 21.29
CA ALA A 82 -0.21 -17.10 20.26
C ALA A 82 1.14 -16.53 20.70
N ARG A 83 2.12 -16.62 19.79
CA ARG A 83 3.50 -16.16 19.96
C ARG A 83 3.70 -14.77 19.38
N LYS A 84 4.77 -14.11 19.83
CA LYS A 84 5.16 -12.77 19.39
C LYS A 84 5.97 -12.79 18.10
N ASP A 85 6.56 -13.92 17.75
CA ASP A 85 7.28 -14.13 16.49
C ASP A 85 6.35 -14.69 15.41
N GLU A 86 6.37 -14.05 14.24
CA GLU A 86 5.54 -14.39 13.09
C GLU A 86 6.33 -14.23 11.80
N VAL A 87 6.05 -15.08 10.81
CA VAL A 87 6.40 -14.76 9.43
C VAL A 87 5.38 -13.75 8.92
N LYS A 88 5.86 -12.61 8.42
CA LYS A 88 5.07 -11.57 7.77
C LYS A 88 5.43 -11.53 6.29
N PHE A 89 4.46 -11.60 5.40
CA PHE A 89 4.72 -11.41 3.97
C PHE A 89 3.66 -10.54 3.31
N GLN A 90 4.06 -9.92 2.21
CA GLN A 90 3.19 -9.14 1.34
C GLN A 90 3.37 -9.60 -0.11
N LEU A 91 2.24 -9.86 -0.77
CA LEU A 91 2.13 -10.06 -2.21
C LEU A 91 1.35 -8.88 -2.78
N SER A 92 1.84 -8.25 -3.84
CA SER A 92 1.14 -7.14 -4.48
C SER A 92 1.39 -7.09 -5.98
N LEU A 93 0.30 -7.17 -6.73
CA LEU A 93 0.29 -7.29 -8.17
C LEU A 93 -0.72 -6.30 -8.78
N ALA A 94 -0.44 -5.81 -9.98
CA ALA A 94 -1.35 -5.03 -10.79
C ALA A 94 -1.58 -5.67 -12.16
N PHE A 95 -2.76 -5.40 -12.71
CA PHE A 95 -3.31 -6.01 -13.90
C PHE A 95 -3.87 -4.90 -14.79
N PRO A 96 -3.17 -4.50 -15.87
CA PRO A 96 -3.68 -3.51 -16.81
C PRO A 96 -4.84 -4.12 -17.59
N LEU A 97 -6.05 -3.57 -17.44
CA LEU A 97 -7.28 -4.09 -18.06
C LEU A 97 -7.57 -3.40 -19.39
N TRP A 98 -7.38 -2.08 -19.45
CA TRP A 98 -7.61 -1.28 -20.66
C TRP A 98 -6.67 -0.07 -20.68
N ARG A 99 -5.57 -0.18 -21.42
CA ARG A 99 -4.64 0.92 -21.72
C ARG A 99 -5.24 1.85 -22.78
N GLY A 100 -5.01 3.15 -22.69
CA GLY A 100 -5.54 4.10 -23.66
C GLY A 100 -6.98 4.55 -23.41
N ILE A 101 -7.61 4.14 -22.29
CA ILE A 101 -9.05 4.32 -22.07
C ILE A 101 -9.48 5.80 -22.06
N LEU A 102 -8.59 6.68 -21.61
CA LEU A 102 -8.79 8.12 -21.43
C LEU A 102 -7.58 8.92 -21.91
N GLY A 103 -6.93 8.47 -23.00
CA GLY A 103 -5.67 9.00 -23.51
C GLY A 103 -4.53 7.98 -23.49
N ASP A 104 -3.50 8.17 -24.30
CA ASP A 104 -2.39 7.22 -24.53
C ASP A 104 -1.58 6.93 -23.26
N ASN A 105 -1.52 7.88 -22.32
CA ASN A 105 -0.84 7.72 -21.03
C ASN A 105 -1.72 7.16 -19.90
N SER A 106 -2.93 6.70 -20.23
CA SER A 106 -3.93 6.28 -19.25
C SER A 106 -4.18 4.77 -19.22
N VAL A 107 -4.61 4.25 -18.09
CA VAL A 107 -4.96 2.84 -17.92
C VAL A 107 -6.10 2.64 -16.92
N LEU A 108 -7.10 1.85 -17.31
CA LEU A 108 -7.97 1.16 -16.35
C LEU A 108 -7.25 -0.11 -15.91
N ALA A 109 -7.04 -0.26 -14.61
CA ALA A 109 -6.33 -1.40 -14.05
C ALA A 109 -6.99 -1.89 -12.76
N ALA A 110 -6.66 -3.13 -12.41
CA ALA A 110 -6.93 -3.68 -11.09
C ALA A 110 -5.61 -3.96 -10.37
N SER A 111 -5.63 -3.96 -9.04
CA SER A 111 -4.53 -4.50 -8.26
C SER A 111 -5.04 -5.35 -7.12
N TYR A 112 -4.16 -6.22 -6.63
CA TYR A 112 -4.44 -7.08 -5.49
C TYR A 112 -3.22 -7.06 -4.57
N THR A 113 -3.43 -6.57 -3.35
CA THR A 113 -2.42 -6.64 -2.28
C THR A 113 -2.91 -7.57 -1.19
N GLN A 114 -2.07 -8.50 -0.76
CA GLN A 114 -2.32 -9.38 0.36
C GLN A 114 -1.20 -9.23 1.39
N ARG A 115 -1.56 -9.08 2.66
CA ARG A 115 -0.63 -9.11 3.79
C ARG A 115 -1.01 -10.23 4.73
N SER A 116 -0.05 -11.05 5.16
CA SER A 116 -0.33 -12.18 6.05
C SER A 116 0.65 -12.24 7.21
N TRP A 117 0.14 -12.64 8.37
CA TRP A 117 0.88 -12.88 9.61
C TRP A 117 0.70 -14.34 10.02
N TRP A 118 1.79 -15.09 9.98
CA TRP A 118 1.81 -16.53 10.11
C TRP A 118 2.61 -16.95 11.34
N GLN A 119 1.97 -17.69 12.25
CA GLN A 119 2.60 -18.26 13.45
C GLN A 119 3.46 -19.48 13.10
N LEU A 120 4.38 -19.37 12.13
CA LEU A 120 5.19 -20.48 11.60
C LEU A 120 5.96 -21.25 12.69
N SER A 121 6.46 -20.55 13.70
CA SER A 121 7.20 -21.20 14.79
C SER A 121 6.29 -21.94 15.76
N ASN A 122 4.98 -21.64 15.76
CA ASN A 122 4.00 -22.13 16.73
C ASN A 122 3.50 -23.54 16.38
N ARG A 123 4.43 -24.49 16.35
CA ARG A 123 4.16 -25.90 16.03
C ARG A 123 3.21 -26.56 17.02
N GLY A 124 3.14 -26.08 18.27
CA GLY A 124 2.19 -26.57 19.28
C GLY A 124 0.73 -26.36 18.88
N GLU A 125 0.46 -25.32 18.08
CA GLU A 125 -0.86 -24.96 17.56
C GLU A 125 -1.01 -25.28 16.07
N SER A 126 -0.13 -26.12 15.51
CA SER A 126 -0.07 -26.46 14.08
C SER A 126 0.23 -25.28 13.14
N SER A 127 1.00 -24.30 13.61
CA SER A 127 1.51 -23.16 12.84
C SER A 127 0.41 -22.36 12.10
N PRO A 128 -0.59 -21.82 12.81
CA PRO A 128 -1.76 -21.20 12.19
C PRO A 128 -1.44 -19.83 11.57
N PHE A 129 -2.20 -19.43 10.55
CA PHE A 129 -2.26 -18.03 10.16
C PHE A 129 -3.11 -17.25 11.15
N ARG A 130 -2.52 -16.21 11.75
CA ARG A 130 -3.26 -15.31 12.65
C ARG A 130 -4.18 -14.42 11.85
N GLU A 131 -3.63 -13.76 10.85
CA GLU A 131 -4.35 -12.75 10.09
C GLU A 131 -3.89 -12.76 8.63
N THR A 132 -4.83 -12.54 7.72
CA THR A 132 -4.55 -12.17 6.34
C THR A 132 -5.45 -11.01 5.97
N ASN A 133 -4.92 -9.97 5.34
CA ASN A 133 -5.71 -8.89 4.77
C ASN A 133 -5.66 -8.95 3.25
N TYR A 134 -6.83 -8.95 2.64
CA TYR A 134 -7.07 -8.95 1.21
C TYR A 134 -7.47 -7.54 0.79
N GLU A 135 -6.71 -6.92 -0.11
CA GLU A 135 -6.86 -5.53 -0.51
C GLU A 135 -6.93 -5.40 -2.04
N PRO A 136 -8.04 -5.83 -2.69
CA PRO A 136 -8.26 -5.59 -4.11
C PRO A 136 -8.63 -4.14 -4.41
N GLN A 137 -8.21 -3.66 -5.58
CA GLN A 137 -8.50 -2.32 -6.07
C GLN A 137 -8.87 -2.34 -7.55
N ILE A 138 -9.69 -1.39 -7.96
CA ILE A 138 -9.92 -1.03 -9.36
C ILE A 138 -9.75 0.47 -9.50
N PHE A 139 -9.00 0.90 -10.52
CA PHE A 139 -8.58 2.30 -10.63
C PHE A 139 -8.35 2.72 -12.07
N LEU A 140 -8.45 4.04 -12.28
CA LEU A 140 -7.94 4.74 -13.44
C LEU A 140 -6.63 5.40 -13.04
N GLY A 141 -5.59 5.22 -13.85
CA GLY A 141 -4.28 5.83 -13.65
C GLY A 141 -3.80 6.57 -14.89
N TRP A 142 -3.01 7.62 -14.68
CA TRP A 142 -2.31 8.39 -15.70
C TRP A 142 -0.83 8.47 -15.34
N ALA A 143 0.03 8.19 -16.32
CA ALA A 143 1.44 8.51 -16.25
C ALA A 143 1.61 9.97 -16.70
N THR A 144 2.13 10.82 -15.82
CA THR A 144 2.21 12.28 -16.02
C THR A 144 3.63 12.78 -15.88
N ASP A 145 3.91 13.99 -16.38
CA ASP A 145 5.23 14.62 -16.30
C ASP A 145 5.14 16.07 -15.77
N TYR A 146 4.24 16.32 -14.80
CA TYR A 146 4.03 17.66 -14.26
C TYR A 146 5.17 18.09 -13.35
N ASP A 147 5.93 19.09 -13.77
CA ASP A 147 7.04 19.64 -13.00
C ASP A 147 6.63 20.81 -12.11
N PHE A 148 6.98 20.74 -10.82
CA PHE A 148 6.80 21.82 -9.87
C PHE A 148 7.92 21.83 -8.81
N ALA A 149 8.67 22.94 -8.74
CA ALA A 149 9.72 23.15 -7.74
C ALA A 149 10.76 22.00 -7.65
N GLY A 150 11.14 21.43 -8.80
CA GLY A 150 12.11 20.33 -8.92
C GLY A 150 11.52 18.94 -8.66
N TRP A 151 10.24 18.83 -8.32
CA TRP A 151 9.51 17.58 -8.26
C TRP A 151 8.76 17.35 -9.57
N THR A 152 8.77 16.13 -10.08
CA THR A 152 7.88 15.70 -11.17
C THR A 152 6.80 14.79 -10.60
N LEU A 153 5.53 15.14 -10.76
CA LEU A 153 4.40 14.25 -10.47
C LEU A 153 4.30 13.24 -11.61
N ARG A 154 4.55 11.97 -11.30
CA ARG A 154 4.66 10.86 -12.26
C ARG A 154 3.41 10.00 -12.34
N ASP A 155 2.75 9.77 -11.21
CA ASP A 155 1.51 8.99 -11.17
C ASP A 155 0.38 9.84 -10.61
N VAL A 156 -0.74 9.84 -11.34
CA VAL A 156 -2.05 10.21 -10.83
C VAL A 156 -2.96 8.99 -10.93
N GLU A 157 -3.54 8.56 -9.83
CA GLU A 157 -4.41 7.39 -9.79
C GLU A 157 -5.64 7.69 -8.93
N VAL A 158 -6.82 7.29 -9.38
CA VAL A 158 -8.06 7.37 -8.61
C VAL A 158 -8.81 6.06 -8.71
N GLY A 159 -9.39 5.61 -7.60
CA GLY A 159 -9.98 4.29 -7.60
C GLY A 159 -10.83 3.97 -6.40
N PHE A 160 -11.36 2.75 -6.45
CA PHE A 160 -12.04 2.09 -5.35
C PHE A 160 -11.11 1.03 -4.76
N ASN A 161 -11.14 0.92 -3.44
CA ASN A 161 -10.37 -0.02 -2.66
C ASN A 161 -11.31 -0.69 -1.66
N HIS A 162 -11.30 -2.02 -1.69
CA HIS A 162 -11.86 -2.85 -0.63
C HIS A 162 -10.70 -3.41 0.18
N GLN A 163 -10.84 -3.46 1.50
CA GLN A 163 -9.91 -4.19 2.34
C GLN A 163 -10.68 -4.97 3.40
N SER A 164 -10.44 -6.27 3.48
CA SER A 164 -11.04 -7.14 4.50
C SER A 164 -10.05 -8.22 4.94
N ASN A 165 -10.33 -8.87 6.07
CA ASN A 165 -9.53 -9.99 6.54
C ASN A 165 -10.10 -11.37 6.19
N GLY A 166 -11.27 -11.42 5.54
CA GLY A 166 -11.92 -12.65 5.12
C GLY A 166 -12.31 -13.59 6.26
N ARG A 167 -12.46 -13.05 7.49
CA ARG A 167 -12.93 -13.79 8.66
C ARG A 167 -14.44 -13.64 8.81
N SER A 168 -15.05 -14.58 9.52
CA SER A 168 -16.40 -14.42 10.07
C SER A 168 -16.34 -13.75 11.44
N ASP A 169 -17.52 -13.34 11.92
CA ASP A 169 -17.69 -12.87 13.30
C ASP A 169 -17.16 -13.87 14.35
N PRO A 170 -16.63 -13.37 15.48
CA PRO A 170 -16.50 -11.96 15.87
C PRO A 170 -15.21 -11.27 15.38
N THR A 171 -14.40 -11.97 14.57
CA THR A 171 -13.08 -11.49 14.11
C THR A 171 -13.11 -10.89 12.70
N SER A 172 -14.29 -10.76 12.10
CA SER A 172 -14.48 -10.07 10.82
C SER A 172 -14.00 -8.63 10.94
N ARG A 173 -13.22 -8.17 9.96
CA ARG A 173 -12.82 -6.77 9.81
C ARG A 173 -12.85 -6.40 8.35
N SER A 174 -13.45 -5.25 8.03
CA SER A 174 -13.60 -4.79 6.66
C SER A 174 -13.87 -3.28 6.56
N TRP A 175 -13.51 -2.69 5.43
CA TRP A 175 -13.86 -1.32 5.07
C TRP A 175 -13.67 -1.06 3.58
N ASN A 176 -14.42 -0.08 3.07
CA ASN A 176 -14.40 0.34 1.67
C ASN A 176 -13.96 1.80 1.55
N ARG A 177 -13.17 2.12 0.52
CA ARG A 177 -12.60 3.45 0.30
C ARG A 177 -12.67 3.85 -1.17
N VAL A 178 -13.01 5.10 -1.42
CA VAL A 178 -12.58 5.78 -2.66
C VAL A 178 -11.33 6.57 -2.35
N TYR A 179 -10.36 6.58 -3.26
CA TYR A 179 -9.06 7.19 -3.02
C TYR A 179 -8.52 7.90 -4.26
N ALA A 180 -7.54 8.75 -4.01
CA ALA A 180 -6.57 9.17 -4.99
C ALA A 180 -5.18 8.72 -4.53
N ARG A 181 -4.25 8.44 -5.45
CA ARG A 181 -2.84 8.16 -5.18
C ARG A 181 -2.03 9.03 -6.13
N LEU A 182 -1.10 9.80 -5.55
CA LEU A 182 -0.25 10.74 -6.27
C LEU A 182 1.19 10.41 -5.92
N MET A 183 2.02 10.13 -6.92
CA MET A 183 3.45 9.85 -6.73
C MET A 183 4.29 10.86 -7.48
N ALA A 184 5.20 11.51 -6.77
CA ALA A 184 6.14 12.47 -7.33
C ALA A 184 7.58 12.13 -6.96
N GLN A 185 8.52 12.55 -7.81
CA GLN A 185 9.95 12.28 -7.64
C GLN A 185 10.79 13.54 -7.74
N ASN A 186 11.91 13.57 -7.02
CA ASN A 186 12.91 14.63 -7.10
C ASN A 186 14.29 14.05 -6.80
N GLY A 187 15.11 13.87 -7.85
CA GLY A 187 16.41 13.23 -7.75
C GLY A 187 16.30 11.83 -7.12
N ASN A 188 16.89 11.66 -5.93
CA ASN A 188 16.88 10.39 -5.21
C ASN A 188 15.63 10.18 -4.33
N PHE A 189 14.72 11.15 -4.28
CA PHE A 189 13.50 11.07 -3.48
C PHE A 189 12.29 10.64 -4.30
N LEU A 190 11.42 9.85 -3.68
CA LEU A 190 10.06 9.56 -4.13
C LEU A 190 9.10 9.87 -2.99
N ALA A 191 8.04 10.61 -3.26
CA ALA A 191 6.97 10.88 -2.31
C ALA A 191 5.64 10.39 -2.89
N GLU A 192 4.88 9.63 -2.11
CA GLU A 192 3.51 9.23 -2.45
C GLU A 192 2.54 9.77 -1.39
N VAL A 193 1.42 10.33 -1.84
CA VAL A 193 0.29 10.66 -0.99
C VAL A 193 -0.96 9.95 -1.50
N LYS A 194 -1.62 9.20 -0.62
CA LYS A 194 -2.83 8.44 -0.93
C LYS A 194 -3.97 8.84 0.00
N PRO A 195 -4.68 9.96 -0.24
CA PRO A 195 -5.86 10.33 0.53
C PRO A 195 -7.05 9.44 0.17
N TRP A 196 -7.95 9.23 1.14
CA TRP A 196 -9.16 8.45 0.91
C TRP A 196 -10.39 9.03 1.61
N TYR A 197 -11.55 8.60 1.13
CA TYR A 197 -12.82 8.70 1.81
C TYR A 197 -13.37 7.30 2.06
N ARG A 198 -13.63 7.00 3.34
CA ARG A 198 -14.30 5.77 3.74
C ARG A 198 -15.76 5.82 3.31
N ILE A 199 -16.19 4.81 2.56
CA ILE A 199 -17.60 4.60 2.24
C ILE A 199 -18.26 3.91 3.44
N PRO A 200 -19.38 4.45 3.96
CA PRO A 200 -20.15 3.79 5.01
C PRO A 200 -20.66 2.42 4.56
N ASP A 201 -20.65 1.45 5.46
CA ASP A 201 -21.26 0.13 5.25
C ASP A 201 -22.51 -0.02 6.15
N SER A 202 -23.47 -0.85 5.76
CA SER A 202 -24.66 -1.12 6.57
C SER A 202 -24.35 -2.03 7.76
N GLU A 203 -23.43 -2.99 7.56
CA GLU A 203 -22.89 -3.85 8.61
C GLU A 203 -21.42 -3.49 8.77
N ASP A 204 -21.07 -2.89 9.91
CA ASP A 204 -19.77 -2.26 10.11
C ASP A 204 -18.98 -2.98 11.19
N ASP A 205 -18.05 -3.83 10.76
CA ASP A 205 -17.16 -4.62 11.62
C ASP A 205 -16.26 -3.78 12.53
N ASN A 206 -15.98 -2.54 12.13
CA ASN A 206 -14.99 -1.67 12.77
C ASN A 206 -15.37 -0.18 12.56
N PRO A 207 -16.44 0.29 13.22
CA PRO A 207 -17.02 1.60 12.93
C PRO A 207 -16.10 2.77 13.26
N ASP A 208 -15.17 2.58 14.18
CA ASP A 208 -14.17 3.58 14.56
C ASP A 208 -12.84 3.42 13.82
N ILE A 209 -12.72 2.63 12.76
CA ILE A 209 -11.44 2.40 12.05
C ILE A 209 -10.73 3.69 11.61
N THR A 210 -11.49 4.71 11.21
CA THR A 210 -10.91 6.02 10.82
C THR A 210 -10.27 6.77 11.98
N LYS A 211 -10.63 6.46 13.24
CA LYS A 211 -9.97 6.99 14.43
C LYS A 211 -8.49 6.65 14.45
N TYR A 212 -8.10 5.46 13.96
CA TYR A 212 -6.73 4.94 13.96
C TYR A 212 -6.05 5.08 12.60
N MET A 213 -6.77 4.76 11.52
CA MET A 213 -6.22 4.80 10.16
C MET A 213 -6.15 6.23 9.59
N GLY A 214 -6.98 7.15 10.07
CA GLY A 214 -7.08 8.49 9.53
C GLY A 214 -7.67 8.52 8.12
N TYR A 215 -7.19 9.45 7.30
CA TYR A 215 -7.80 9.81 6.00
C TYR A 215 -6.83 9.80 4.83
N TYR A 216 -5.59 9.34 5.06
CA TYR A 216 -4.55 9.30 4.06
C TYR A 216 -3.40 8.38 4.50
N ARG A 217 -2.62 7.91 3.53
CA ARG A 217 -1.29 7.32 3.70
C ARG A 217 -0.25 8.21 3.02
N LEU A 218 0.92 8.34 3.63
CA LEU A 218 2.11 8.93 3.02
C LEU A 218 3.17 7.87 2.85
N LYS A 219 3.93 7.94 1.76
CA LYS A 219 5.20 7.26 1.61
C LYS A 219 6.31 8.25 1.23
N LEU A 220 7.50 8.02 1.75
CA LEU A 220 8.71 8.70 1.34
C LEU A 220 9.81 7.66 1.15
N GLY A 221 10.41 7.62 -0.05
CA GLY A 221 11.56 6.79 -0.38
C GLY A 221 12.79 7.66 -0.64
N TYR A 222 13.97 7.16 -0.31
CA TYR A 222 15.25 7.78 -0.62
C TYR A 222 16.28 6.74 -1.08
N VAL A 223 16.90 6.99 -2.23
CA VAL A 223 17.97 6.17 -2.80
C VAL A 223 19.34 6.71 -2.40
N ALA A 224 20.18 5.85 -1.80
CA ALA A 224 21.55 6.14 -1.41
C ALA A 224 22.51 5.07 -1.96
N GLY A 225 23.00 5.29 -3.19
CA GLY A 225 23.71 4.25 -3.94
C GLY A 225 22.75 3.11 -4.27
N GLU A 226 23.03 1.91 -3.76
CA GLU A 226 22.16 0.74 -3.91
C GLU A 226 21.15 0.56 -2.76
N ASN A 227 21.30 1.35 -1.69
CA ASN A 227 20.40 1.31 -0.55
C ASN A 227 19.11 2.07 -0.87
N ILE A 228 17.99 1.51 -0.44
CA ILE A 228 16.70 2.20 -0.44
C ILE A 228 16.23 2.30 1.01
N PHE A 229 15.93 3.52 1.44
CA PHE A 229 15.28 3.81 2.71
C PHE A 229 13.85 4.23 2.45
N SER A 230 12.90 3.71 3.22
CA SER A 230 11.49 4.04 3.06
C SER A 230 10.79 4.32 4.39
N VAL A 231 9.83 5.24 4.34
CA VAL A 231 8.90 5.53 5.40
C VAL A 231 7.49 5.48 4.83
N GLU A 232 6.62 4.64 5.39
CA GLU A 232 5.19 4.60 5.07
C GLU A 232 4.39 4.83 6.34
N GLY A 233 3.37 5.68 6.33
CA GLY A 233 2.56 5.88 7.52
C GLY A 233 1.25 6.61 7.30
N ASN A 234 0.43 6.60 8.34
CA ASN A 234 -0.85 7.29 8.42
C ASN A 234 -0.97 7.94 9.81
N TYR A 235 -1.70 9.05 9.88
CA TYR A 235 -1.93 9.74 11.15
C TYR A 235 -3.25 10.52 11.12
N ASN A 236 -4.07 10.33 12.14
CA ASN A 236 -5.30 11.08 12.35
C ASN A 236 -5.04 12.24 13.32
N TRP A 237 -4.86 13.43 12.75
CA TRP A 237 -4.62 14.68 13.48
C TRP A 237 -5.69 15.04 14.51
N ASN A 238 -6.91 14.53 14.38
CA ASN A 238 -8.00 14.84 15.31
C ASN A 238 -7.98 13.97 16.57
N THR A 239 -7.39 12.77 16.49
CA THR A 239 -7.45 11.76 17.55
C THR A 239 -6.07 11.41 18.11
N GLY A 240 -5.00 11.75 17.39
CA GLY A 240 -3.62 11.47 17.78
C GLY A 240 -3.15 10.05 17.51
N PHE A 241 -3.97 9.21 16.86
CA PHE A 241 -3.61 7.85 16.50
C PHE A 241 -3.00 7.77 15.10
N GLY A 242 -2.11 6.81 14.91
CA GLY A 242 -1.48 6.51 13.64
C GLY A 242 -0.48 5.37 13.74
N GLY A 243 0.17 5.08 12.64
CA GLY A 243 1.21 4.06 12.53
C GLY A 243 2.22 4.46 11.46
N ALA A 244 3.45 3.99 11.64
CA ALA A 244 4.52 4.20 10.68
C ALA A 244 5.36 2.93 10.53
N THR A 245 5.82 2.70 9.31
CA THR A 245 6.74 1.64 8.90
C THR A 245 7.99 2.28 8.36
N LEU A 246 9.14 1.95 8.95
CA LEU A 246 10.46 2.27 8.42
C LEU A 246 11.02 1.04 7.72
N GLY A 247 11.57 1.22 6.53
CA GLY A 247 12.16 0.17 5.70
C GLY A 247 13.58 0.52 5.29
N TRP A 248 14.43 -0.51 5.21
CA TRP A 248 15.74 -0.43 4.56
C TRP A 248 15.96 -1.69 3.73
N SER A 249 16.36 -1.52 2.47
CA SER A 249 16.72 -2.62 1.58
C SER A 249 18.04 -2.42 0.86
N TYR A 250 18.68 -3.53 0.51
CA TYR A 250 19.94 -3.59 -0.24
C TYR A 250 19.95 -4.80 -1.18
N PRO A 251 20.41 -4.70 -2.44
CA PRO A 251 20.37 -5.81 -3.38
C PRO A 251 21.27 -6.97 -2.95
N ILE A 252 20.74 -8.19 -3.03
CA ILE A 252 21.51 -9.44 -2.89
C ILE A 252 21.78 -10.03 -4.28
N SER A 253 20.81 -9.90 -5.17
CA SER A 253 20.88 -10.25 -6.59
C SER A 253 20.09 -9.22 -7.41
N GLU A 254 20.02 -9.42 -8.72
CA GLU A 254 19.25 -8.56 -9.62
C GLU A 254 17.75 -8.46 -9.24
N HIS A 255 17.18 -9.52 -8.69
CA HIS A 255 15.74 -9.64 -8.42
C HIS A 255 15.39 -9.81 -6.93
N VAL A 256 16.40 -9.88 -6.05
CA VAL A 256 16.20 -10.13 -4.61
C VAL A 256 17.02 -9.13 -3.81
N ARG A 257 16.36 -8.53 -2.82
CA ARG A 257 16.93 -7.56 -1.90
C ARG A 257 16.84 -8.10 -0.47
N PHE A 258 17.87 -7.85 0.32
CA PHE A 258 17.77 -7.92 1.78
C PHE A 258 16.80 -6.83 2.23
N TYR A 259 15.93 -7.12 3.18
CA TYR A 259 14.96 -6.14 3.69
C TYR A 259 14.81 -6.21 5.20
N THR A 260 14.88 -5.04 5.84
CA THR A 260 14.56 -4.84 7.26
C THR A 260 13.41 -3.85 7.39
N GLN A 261 12.46 -4.17 8.27
CA GLN A 261 11.26 -3.38 8.51
C GLN A 261 11.04 -3.15 10.00
N VAL A 262 10.72 -1.92 10.39
CA VAL A 262 10.25 -1.58 11.74
C VAL A 262 8.89 -0.89 11.62
N PHE A 263 7.83 -1.57 12.04
CA PHE A 263 6.52 -0.95 12.23
C PHE A 263 6.37 -0.48 13.68
N SER A 264 5.76 0.68 13.90
CA SER A 264 5.31 1.12 15.22
C SER A 264 4.01 1.93 15.13
N GLY A 265 3.03 1.57 15.97
CA GLY A 265 1.76 2.29 16.08
C GLY A 265 0.55 1.37 15.99
N TYR A 266 -0.55 1.92 15.46
CA TYR A 266 -1.84 1.27 15.25
C TYR A 266 -2.03 0.93 13.77
N GLY A 267 -2.87 -0.05 13.43
CA GLY A 267 -3.23 -0.29 12.02
C GLY A 267 -2.23 -1.12 11.24
N GLU A 268 -1.43 -1.97 11.89
CA GLU A 268 -0.51 -2.84 11.14
C GLU A 268 -1.26 -3.86 10.26
N SER A 269 -2.35 -4.40 10.81
CA SER A 269 -3.32 -5.27 10.14
C SER A 269 -4.73 -4.86 10.53
N LEU A 270 -5.74 -5.37 9.83
CA LEU A 270 -7.14 -5.07 10.16
C LEU A 270 -7.54 -5.61 11.53
N ILE A 271 -7.16 -6.83 11.92
CA ILE A 271 -7.47 -7.33 13.27
C ILE A 271 -6.79 -6.50 14.38
N ASP A 272 -5.67 -5.84 14.05
CA ASP A 272 -4.90 -4.97 14.95
C ASP A 272 -5.15 -3.47 14.70
N TYR A 273 -6.26 -3.10 14.03
CA TYR A 273 -6.48 -1.70 13.63
C TYR A 273 -6.50 -0.72 14.80
N ASN A 274 -7.00 -1.18 15.94
CA ASN A 274 -7.10 -0.44 17.21
C ASN A 274 -6.09 -0.91 18.27
N HIS A 275 -5.10 -1.73 17.88
CA HIS A 275 -4.07 -2.25 18.78
C HIS A 275 -2.71 -1.63 18.49
N ARG A 276 -2.01 -1.18 19.54
CA ARG A 276 -0.68 -0.57 19.40
C ARG A 276 0.40 -1.62 19.55
N GLN A 277 1.30 -1.70 18.57
CA GLN A 277 2.46 -2.59 18.65
C GLN A 277 3.68 -1.99 17.97
N THR A 278 4.85 -2.55 18.26
CA THR A 278 6.08 -2.31 17.51
C THR A 278 6.60 -3.65 17.02
N ARG A 279 6.78 -3.80 15.70
CA ARG A 279 7.22 -5.05 15.07
C ARG A 279 8.49 -4.81 14.27
N LEU A 280 9.54 -5.55 14.61
CA LEU A 280 10.79 -5.61 13.85
C LEU A 280 10.75 -6.86 12.96
N GLY A 281 11.18 -6.74 11.72
CA GLY A 281 11.25 -7.84 10.76
C GLY A 281 12.49 -7.78 9.89
N VAL A 282 13.03 -8.95 9.54
CA VAL A 282 14.17 -9.11 8.64
C VAL A 282 13.88 -10.25 7.66
N GLY A 283 14.27 -10.09 6.40
CA GLY A 283 14.11 -11.11 5.38
C GLY A 283 14.45 -10.59 3.99
N VAL A 284 13.59 -10.91 3.01
CA VAL A 284 13.83 -10.64 1.59
C VAL A 284 12.69 -9.87 0.96
N MET A 285 13.00 -9.13 -0.10
CA MET A 285 12.07 -8.35 -0.92
C MET A 285 12.42 -8.53 -2.40
N LEU A 286 11.42 -8.46 -3.28
CA LEU A 286 11.63 -8.48 -4.74
C LEU A 286 11.76 -7.05 -5.29
N ASN A 287 10.72 -6.24 -5.09
CA ASN A 287 10.67 -4.83 -5.50
C ASN A 287 10.43 -3.90 -4.31
N ASP A 288 11.16 -2.79 -4.27
CA ASP A 288 10.99 -1.71 -3.28
C ASP A 288 10.12 -0.57 -3.88
N LEU A 289 10.08 0.61 -3.25
CA LEU A 289 9.32 1.77 -3.71
C LEU A 289 9.75 2.33 -5.09
N PHE A 290 10.95 2.00 -5.54
CA PHE A 290 11.56 2.45 -6.80
C PHE A 290 11.72 1.29 -7.79
#